data_AF-A0A2I1GQW4-F1
#
_entry.id   AF-A0A2I1GQW4-F1
#
_cell.length_a   1.000
_cell.length_b   1.000
_cell.length_c   1.000
_cell.angle_alpha   90.00
_cell.angle_beta   90.00
_cell.angle_gamma   90.00
#
_symmetry.space_group_name_H-M   'P 1'
#
loop_
_entity.id
_entity.type
_entity.pdbx_description
1 polymer ?
#
loop_
_entity_poly.entity_id
_entity_poly.type
_entity_poly.pdbx_seq_one_letter_code
_entity_poly.pdbx_strand_id
1 'polypeptide(L)'
;MMKQTTSSNSNNNNNNNNKDLNELNQLKSKYYESELEKDGLNTLVESLKTKIRTLQQQIFSQESSVQLNQDLESQKEILLEKVNNYKKRINDSDLQLNIIKKELSTLREENNDYIKKHNELQQENKIILQKELRQCNEQSTSIEDNINEIKSSFEKLDADYRVLQCKNSELELEIENLQCEVKRLREKCVLQYHEIDESNKLNDKLKGDINDLHHLFIEQERFLKKKNQQENGMHQASCNVCTKRIVGVRYKCGHCDNFDICSNCETSNHDRNHVFIKIKRQIINDRFVNNALLPEFQFIEQNEQDIDHKVICSVCHKKIRGVRYKCGHCAKFEMCVNCEAYPFNLHDQTHVFIKIRRPVQIDSNENLLPSEFRPIVNKPSII
;
A
#
# COMPACT_ATOMS: atom_id res chain seq x y z
N MET A 1 -129.31 30.75 137.76
CA MET A 1 -130.03 31.91 138.35
C MET A 1 -131.42 31.47 138.79
N MET A 2 -131.88 32.07 139.89
CA MET A 2 -133.04 31.75 140.74
C MET A 2 -134.43 31.84 140.08
N LYS A 3 -135.40 31.04 140.59
CA LYS A 3 -136.57 31.42 141.45
C LYS A 3 -137.48 30.18 141.60
N GLN A 4 -137.75 29.65 142.81
CA GLN A 4 -138.85 29.98 143.76
C GLN A 4 -140.26 29.83 143.13
N THR A 5 -141.27 29.14 143.71
CA THR A 5 -141.88 29.22 145.06
C THR A 5 -142.89 28.06 145.26
N THR A 6 -142.87 27.29 146.37
CA THR A 6 -143.84 27.22 147.53
C THR A 6 -145.30 26.81 147.20
N SER A 7 -146.10 26.04 147.98
CA SER A 7 -146.16 25.83 149.44
C SER A 7 -147.24 24.79 149.88
N SER A 8 -146.99 24.09 151.00
CA SER A 8 -147.86 23.73 152.18
C SER A 8 -149.28 23.09 152.04
N ASN A 9 -149.88 22.33 152.99
CA ASN A 9 -149.51 21.64 154.25
C ASN A 9 -150.75 20.85 154.80
N SER A 10 -150.49 19.84 155.66
CA SER A 10 -151.23 19.45 156.90
C SER A 10 -152.29 18.32 156.98
N ASN A 11 -151.96 17.33 157.84
CA ASN A 11 -152.73 16.60 158.89
C ASN A 11 -153.98 15.76 158.49
N ASN A 12 -154.33 14.60 159.08
CA ASN A 12 -154.05 14.03 160.41
C ASN A 12 -154.41 12.50 160.46
N ASN A 13 -153.63 11.75 161.26
CA ASN A 13 -153.94 10.56 162.10
C ASN A 13 -154.65 9.27 161.63
N ASN A 14 -153.82 8.21 161.62
CA ASN A 14 -153.84 6.97 162.43
C ASN A 14 -154.82 5.79 162.22
N ASN A 15 -154.14 4.65 161.99
CA ASN A 15 -154.35 3.28 162.45
C ASN A 15 -155.46 2.41 161.84
N ASN A 16 -155.07 1.52 160.92
CA ASN A 16 -154.88 0.10 161.25
C ASN A 16 -154.33 -0.74 160.06
N ASN A 17 -153.32 -1.55 160.38
CA ASN A 17 -153.10 -2.93 159.91
C ASN A 17 -152.65 -3.25 158.46
N ASN A 18 -151.33 -3.45 158.32
CA ASN A 18 -150.69 -4.71 157.92
C ASN A 18 -151.38 -5.57 156.82
N LYS A 19 -151.09 -5.28 155.53
CA LYS A 19 -150.98 -6.33 154.49
C LYS A 19 -150.25 -5.96 153.18
N ASP A 20 -149.96 -4.68 152.87
CA ASP A 20 -149.34 -4.27 151.57
C ASP A 20 -147.83 -3.93 151.65
N LEU A 21 -147.03 -4.83 152.26
CA LEU A 21 -145.58 -4.71 152.46
C LEU A 21 -144.71 -5.23 151.28
N ASN A 22 -145.22 -5.94 150.26
CA ASN A 22 -144.30 -6.70 149.38
C ASN A 22 -144.38 -6.45 147.87
N GLU A 23 -145.52 -6.02 147.30
CA GLU A 23 -145.64 -5.92 145.83
C GLU A 23 -145.00 -4.65 145.24
N LEU A 24 -145.08 -3.50 145.92
CA LEU A 24 -144.55 -2.24 145.39
C LEU A 24 -143.02 -2.16 145.42
N ASN A 25 -142.39 -2.79 146.42
CA ASN A 25 -140.92 -2.90 146.50
C ASN A 25 -140.35 -3.91 145.49
N GLN A 26 -141.09 -4.95 145.12
CA GLN A 26 -140.70 -5.86 144.04
C GLN A 26 -140.75 -5.19 142.65
N LEU A 27 -141.73 -4.33 142.37
CA LEU A 27 -141.79 -3.63 141.08
C LEU A 27 -140.66 -2.59 140.90
N LYS A 28 -140.31 -1.87 141.98
CA LYS A 28 -139.23 -0.86 141.94
C LYS A 28 -137.84 -1.50 141.73
N SER A 29 -137.61 -2.68 142.29
CA SER A 29 -136.36 -3.44 142.08
C SER A 29 -136.26 -3.97 140.65
N LYS A 30 -137.36 -4.49 140.08
CA LYS A 30 -137.39 -4.94 138.67
C LYS A 30 -137.20 -3.81 137.66
N TYR A 31 -137.70 -2.61 137.95
CA TYR A 31 -137.48 -1.44 137.09
C TYR A 31 -136.01 -1.03 137.06
N TYR A 32 -135.34 -0.99 138.21
CA TYR A 32 -133.91 -0.68 138.29
C TYR A 32 -133.02 -1.75 137.64
N GLU A 33 -133.37 -3.04 137.78
CA GLU A 33 -132.67 -4.14 137.09
C GLU A 33 -132.83 -4.04 135.56
N SER A 34 -134.03 -3.68 135.07
CA SER A 34 -134.28 -3.49 133.63
C SER A 34 -133.55 -2.28 133.04
N GLU A 35 -133.39 -1.21 133.81
CA GLU A 35 -132.65 -0.01 133.39
C GLU A 35 -131.13 -0.26 133.36
N LEU A 36 -130.60 -1.05 134.31
CA LEU A 36 -129.23 -1.56 134.30
C LEU A 36 -128.97 -2.53 133.14
N GLU A 37 -129.91 -3.44 132.82
CA GLU A 37 -129.82 -4.31 131.64
C GLU A 37 -129.84 -3.49 130.34
N LYS A 38 -130.65 -2.45 130.26
CA LYS A 38 -130.72 -1.54 129.12
C LYS A 38 -129.42 -0.77 128.92
N ASP A 39 -128.80 -0.29 130.00
CA ASP A 39 -127.49 0.35 129.94
C ASP A 39 -126.37 -0.64 129.56
N GLY A 40 -126.45 -1.89 130.03
CA GLY A 40 -125.57 -2.98 129.61
C GLY A 40 -125.71 -3.34 128.12
N LEU A 41 -126.94 -3.36 127.61
CA LEU A 41 -127.23 -3.55 126.20
C LEU A 41 -126.76 -2.35 125.35
N ASN A 42 -126.94 -1.12 125.83
CA ASN A 42 -126.44 0.08 125.15
C ASN A 42 -124.91 0.12 125.09
N THR A 43 -124.22 -0.23 126.18
CA THR A 43 -122.75 -0.35 126.17
C THR A 43 -122.27 -1.46 125.25
N LEU A 44 -122.98 -2.59 125.19
CA LEU A 44 -122.69 -3.65 124.22
C LEU A 44 -122.92 -3.20 122.78
N VAL A 45 -124.00 -2.46 122.51
CA VAL A 45 -124.30 -1.89 121.19
C VAL A 45 -123.23 -0.89 120.77
N GLU A 46 -122.79 0.01 121.65
CA GLU A 46 -121.71 0.95 121.34
C GLU A 46 -120.35 0.24 121.17
N SER A 47 -120.09 -0.83 121.93
CA SER A 47 -118.92 -1.70 121.74
C SER A 47 -118.96 -2.43 120.40
N LEU A 48 -120.12 -2.95 120.00
CA LEU A 48 -120.34 -3.59 118.71
C LEU A 48 -120.23 -2.59 117.56
N LYS A 49 -120.81 -1.38 117.68
CA LYS A 49 -120.63 -0.30 116.70
C LYS A 49 -119.17 0.11 116.57
N THR A 50 -118.44 0.17 117.68
CA THR A 50 -117.00 0.47 117.67
C THR A 50 -116.23 -0.63 116.94
N LYS A 51 -116.46 -1.92 117.26
CA LYS A 51 -115.88 -3.06 116.53
C LYS A 51 -116.26 -3.06 115.04
N ILE A 52 -117.50 -2.75 114.70
CA ILE A 52 -117.96 -2.62 113.31
C ILE A 52 -117.17 -1.53 112.60
N ARG A 53 -116.99 -0.35 113.21
CA ARG A 53 -116.15 0.71 112.64
C ARG A 53 -114.69 0.27 112.46
N THR A 54 -114.12 -0.45 113.44
CA THR A 54 -112.74 -0.95 113.34
C THR A 54 -112.60 -1.98 112.20
N LEU A 55 -113.56 -2.90 112.09
CA LEU A 55 -113.59 -3.92 111.02
C LEU A 55 -113.81 -3.28 109.65
N GLN A 56 -114.68 -2.28 109.53
CA GLN A 56 -114.88 -1.53 108.28
C GLN A 56 -113.60 -0.80 107.86
N GLN A 57 -112.87 -0.21 108.82
CA GLN A 57 -111.59 0.44 108.54
C GLN A 57 -110.50 -0.56 108.14
N GLN A 58 -110.49 -1.75 108.74
CA GLN A 58 -109.60 -2.85 108.34
C GLN A 58 -109.94 -3.38 106.94
N ILE A 59 -111.23 -3.57 106.61
CA ILE A 59 -111.68 -3.97 105.28
C ILE A 59 -111.25 -2.96 104.24
N PHE A 60 -111.45 -1.66 104.47
CA PHE A 60 -111.00 -0.60 103.56
C PHE A 60 -109.48 -0.61 103.34
N SER A 61 -108.69 -0.85 104.41
CA SER A 61 -107.24 -0.98 104.30
C SER A 61 -106.81 -2.23 103.51
N GLN A 62 -107.55 -3.33 103.63
CA GLN A 62 -107.34 -4.54 102.86
C GLN A 62 -107.72 -4.35 101.39
N GLU A 63 -108.86 -3.70 101.10
CA GLU A 63 -109.30 -3.36 99.74
C GLU A 63 -108.28 -2.46 99.03
N SER A 64 -107.74 -1.45 99.71
CA SER A 64 -106.65 -0.60 99.20
C SER A 64 -105.37 -1.39 98.93
N SER A 65 -105.03 -2.34 99.81
CA SER A 65 -103.89 -3.24 99.62
C SER A 65 -104.10 -4.21 98.45
N VAL A 66 -105.33 -4.69 98.22
CA VAL A 66 -105.69 -5.54 97.07
C VAL A 66 -105.58 -4.74 95.77
N GLN A 67 -106.06 -3.50 95.74
CA GLN A 67 -105.92 -2.63 94.56
C GLN A 67 -104.44 -2.37 94.24
N LEU A 68 -103.62 -2.06 95.24
CA LEU A 68 -102.18 -1.89 95.06
C LEU A 68 -101.51 -3.17 94.52
N ASN A 69 -101.91 -4.35 95.00
CA ASN A 69 -101.40 -5.62 94.48
C ASN A 69 -101.83 -5.86 93.02
N GLN A 70 -103.05 -5.50 92.63
CA GLN A 70 -103.51 -5.59 91.24
C GLN A 70 -102.75 -4.63 90.31
N ASP A 71 -102.47 -3.41 90.77
CA ASP A 71 -101.69 -2.42 90.02
C ASP A 71 -100.23 -2.87 89.86
N LEU A 72 -99.63 -3.43 90.92
CA LEU A 72 -98.27 -4.00 90.89
C LEU A 72 -98.18 -5.21 89.96
N GLU A 73 -99.19 -6.08 89.94
CA GLU A 73 -99.22 -7.24 89.03
C GLU A 73 -99.37 -6.79 87.57
N SER A 74 -100.18 -5.75 87.31
CA SER A 74 -100.30 -5.15 85.98
C SER A 74 -98.98 -4.51 85.50
N GLN A 75 -98.28 -3.78 86.39
CA GLN A 75 -96.96 -3.22 86.09
C GLN A 75 -95.92 -4.31 85.83
N LYS A 76 -95.97 -5.41 86.59
CA LYS A 76 -95.11 -6.58 86.41
C LYS A 76 -95.33 -7.22 85.05
N GLU A 77 -96.56 -7.37 84.58
CA GLU A 77 -96.84 -7.89 83.23
C GLU A 77 -96.26 -6.97 82.13
N ILE A 78 -96.45 -5.66 82.24
CA ILE A 78 -95.87 -4.69 81.28
C ILE A 78 -94.34 -4.75 81.27
N LEU A 79 -93.71 -4.87 82.45
CA LEU A 79 -92.26 -5.02 82.55
C LEU A 79 -91.80 -6.36 81.96
N LEU A 80 -92.53 -7.46 82.18
CA LEU A 80 -92.25 -8.75 81.58
C LEU A 80 -92.29 -8.67 80.05
N GLU A 81 -93.30 -8.00 79.49
CA GLU A 81 -93.43 -7.83 78.04
C GLU A 81 -92.30 -6.96 77.46
N LYS A 82 -91.90 -5.89 78.15
CA LYS A 82 -90.71 -5.11 77.78
C LYS A 82 -89.44 -5.96 77.82
N VAL A 83 -89.26 -6.75 78.87
CA VAL A 83 -88.12 -7.67 79.00
C VAL A 83 -88.10 -8.69 77.87
N ASN A 84 -89.25 -9.26 77.50
CA ASN A 84 -89.37 -10.20 76.38
C ASN A 84 -89.02 -9.53 75.04
N ASN A 85 -89.49 -8.30 74.81
CA ASN A 85 -89.13 -7.54 73.61
C ASN A 85 -87.63 -7.19 73.57
N TYR A 86 -87.02 -6.81 74.70
CA TYR A 86 -85.57 -6.61 74.76
C TYR A 86 -84.79 -7.89 74.50
N LYS A 87 -85.21 -9.03 75.07
CA LYS A 87 -84.60 -10.35 74.79
C LYS A 87 -84.66 -10.70 73.30
N LYS A 88 -85.79 -10.45 72.64
CA LYS A 88 -85.93 -10.68 71.20
C LYS A 88 -84.97 -9.80 70.39
N ARG A 89 -84.88 -8.50 70.69
CA ARG A 89 -83.94 -7.58 70.03
C ARG A 89 -82.47 -7.96 70.24
N ILE A 90 -82.11 -8.43 71.43
CA ILE A 90 -80.77 -8.93 71.73
C ILE A 90 -80.48 -10.16 70.86
N ASN A 91 -81.38 -11.14 70.82
CA ASN A 91 -81.22 -12.33 69.96
C ASN A 91 -81.09 -11.97 68.47
N ASP A 92 -81.90 -11.02 67.98
CA ASP A 92 -81.82 -10.57 66.58
C ASP A 92 -80.47 -9.87 66.29
N SER A 93 -79.97 -9.08 67.25
CA SER A 93 -78.67 -8.41 67.16
C SER A 93 -77.52 -9.41 67.21
N ASP A 94 -77.61 -10.45 68.05
CA ASP A 94 -76.64 -11.54 68.13
C ASP A 94 -76.59 -12.34 66.82
N LEU A 95 -77.75 -12.58 66.20
CA LEU A 95 -77.84 -13.23 64.88
C LEU A 95 -77.16 -12.37 63.80
N GLN A 96 -77.44 -11.07 63.75
CA GLN A 96 -76.78 -10.15 62.83
C GLN A 96 -75.27 -10.08 63.06
N LEU A 97 -74.82 -10.02 64.31
CA LEU A 97 -73.41 -10.02 64.68
C LEU A 97 -72.72 -11.29 64.19
N ASN A 98 -73.38 -12.45 64.29
CA ASN A 98 -72.85 -13.72 63.81
C ASN A 98 -72.75 -13.76 62.28
N ILE A 99 -73.71 -13.19 61.55
CA ILE A 99 -73.66 -13.05 60.09
C ILE A 99 -72.47 -12.16 59.69
N ILE A 100 -72.35 -10.97 60.29
CA ILE A 100 -71.26 -10.03 60.01
C ILE A 100 -69.90 -10.66 60.33
N LYS A 101 -69.78 -11.41 61.44
CA LYS A 101 -68.55 -12.13 61.78
C LYS A 101 -68.18 -13.17 60.71
N LYS A 102 -69.17 -13.88 60.17
CA LYS A 102 -68.96 -14.86 59.11
C LYS A 102 -68.49 -14.17 57.82
N GLU A 103 -69.14 -13.08 57.40
CA GLU A 103 -68.74 -12.28 56.24
C GLU A 103 -67.34 -11.67 56.39
N LEU A 104 -67.00 -11.18 57.59
CA LEU A 104 -65.65 -10.70 57.88
C LEU A 104 -64.60 -11.82 57.81
N SER A 105 -64.95 -13.04 58.19
CA SER A 105 -64.06 -14.20 58.06
C SER A 105 -63.80 -14.53 56.59
N THR A 106 -64.86 -14.59 55.77
CA THR A 106 -64.73 -14.88 54.34
C THR A 106 -63.94 -13.80 53.61
N LEU A 107 -64.21 -12.51 53.88
CA LEU A 107 -63.44 -11.40 53.29
C LEU A 107 -61.96 -11.42 53.71
N ARG A 108 -61.66 -11.84 54.94
CA ARG A 108 -60.26 -12.02 55.39
C ARG A 108 -59.56 -13.14 54.66
N GLU A 109 -60.23 -14.28 54.45
CA GLU A 109 -59.71 -15.40 53.68
C GLU A 109 -59.44 -14.98 52.23
N GLU A 110 -60.40 -14.34 51.57
CA GLU A 110 -60.23 -13.81 50.21
C GLU A 110 -59.06 -12.83 50.12
N ASN A 111 -58.94 -11.88 51.06
CA ASN A 111 -57.85 -10.91 51.05
C ASN A 111 -56.48 -11.57 51.26
N ASN A 112 -56.40 -12.60 52.11
CA ASN A 112 -55.18 -13.38 52.28
C ASN A 112 -54.79 -14.12 50.99
N ASP A 113 -55.76 -14.69 50.28
CA ASP A 113 -55.53 -15.34 48.99
C ASP A 113 -55.08 -14.33 47.92
N TYR A 114 -55.67 -13.13 47.88
CA TYR A 114 -55.22 -12.04 47.00
C TYR A 114 -53.79 -11.62 47.29
N ILE A 115 -53.42 -11.42 48.56
CA ILE A 115 -52.05 -11.05 48.96
C ILE A 115 -51.07 -12.15 48.54
N LYS A 116 -51.42 -13.42 48.75
CA LYS A 116 -50.59 -14.56 48.35
C LYS A 116 -50.36 -14.55 46.83
N LYS A 117 -51.42 -14.43 46.03
CA LYS A 117 -51.34 -14.39 44.58
C LYS A 117 -50.55 -13.18 44.06
N HIS A 118 -50.70 -12.02 44.68
CA HIS A 118 -49.92 -10.83 44.35
C HIS A 118 -48.43 -11.06 44.59
N ASN A 119 -48.06 -11.63 45.73
CA ASN A 119 -46.66 -11.92 46.06
C ASN A 119 -46.05 -12.97 45.12
N GLU A 120 -46.80 -14.01 44.75
CA GLU A 120 -46.40 -15.01 43.77
C GLU A 120 -46.13 -14.37 42.40
N LEU A 121 -47.08 -13.58 41.88
CA LEU A 121 -46.92 -12.85 40.61
C LEU A 121 -45.75 -11.87 40.64
N GLN A 122 -45.56 -11.16 41.76
CA GLN A 122 -44.44 -10.23 41.91
C GLN A 122 -43.09 -10.97 41.89
N GLN A 123 -43.01 -12.15 42.51
CA GLN A 123 -41.82 -12.98 42.49
C GLN A 123 -41.56 -13.59 41.10
N GLU A 124 -42.59 -14.06 40.41
CA GLU A 124 -42.48 -14.55 39.03
C GLU A 124 -41.99 -13.45 38.08
N ASN A 125 -42.61 -12.26 38.13
CA ASN A 125 -42.20 -11.12 37.32
C ASN A 125 -40.75 -10.72 37.59
N LYS A 126 -40.33 -10.73 38.87
CA LYS A 126 -38.93 -10.47 39.24
C LYS A 126 -37.97 -11.47 38.60
N ILE A 127 -38.32 -12.76 38.61
CA ILE A 127 -37.50 -13.82 38.01
C ILE A 127 -37.42 -13.67 36.49
N ILE A 128 -38.55 -13.38 35.83
CA ILE A 128 -38.61 -13.17 34.37
C ILE A 128 -37.75 -11.98 33.98
N LEU A 129 -37.94 -10.82 34.62
CA LEU A 129 -37.16 -9.61 34.35
C LEU A 129 -35.67 -9.81 34.59
N GLN A 130 -35.28 -10.57 35.62
CA GLN A 130 -33.88 -10.90 35.87
C GLN A 130 -33.27 -11.79 34.79
N LYS A 131 -34.04 -12.75 34.25
CA LYS A 131 -33.59 -13.59 33.13
C LYS A 131 -33.43 -12.78 31.84
N GLU A 132 -34.42 -11.96 31.51
CA GLU A 132 -34.36 -11.09 30.33
C GLU A 132 -33.20 -10.10 30.42
N LEU A 133 -32.99 -9.49 31.60
CA LEU A 133 -31.86 -8.60 31.84
C LEU A 133 -30.52 -9.32 31.67
N ARG A 134 -30.39 -10.55 32.19
CA ARG A 134 -29.17 -11.36 32.00
C ARG A 134 -28.93 -11.66 30.53
N GLN A 135 -29.95 -12.09 29.80
CA GLN A 135 -29.85 -12.39 28.37
C GLN A 135 -29.45 -11.13 27.57
N CYS A 136 -30.05 -9.99 27.88
CA CYS A 136 -29.74 -8.73 27.22
C CYS A 136 -28.28 -8.29 27.49
N ASN A 137 -27.79 -8.49 28.72
CA ASN A 137 -26.39 -8.21 29.06
C ASN A 137 -25.41 -9.14 28.34
N GLU A 138 -25.71 -10.44 28.26
CA GLU A 138 -24.90 -11.42 27.52
C GLU A 138 -24.82 -11.07 26.03
N GLN A 139 -25.95 -10.64 25.43
CA GLN A 139 -25.99 -10.14 24.07
C GLN A 139 -25.17 -8.86 23.89
N SER A 140 -25.28 -7.92 24.83
CA SER A 140 -24.50 -6.68 24.82
C SER A 140 -22.99 -6.96 24.86
N THR A 141 -22.54 -7.86 25.75
CA THR A 141 -21.12 -8.25 25.83
C THR A 141 -20.64 -8.92 24.55
N SER A 142 -21.45 -9.81 23.96
CA SER A 142 -21.08 -10.45 22.70
C SER A 142 -20.97 -9.45 21.54
N ILE A 143 -21.84 -8.43 21.50
CA ILE A 143 -21.76 -7.35 20.51
C ILE A 143 -20.49 -6.51 20.72
N GLU A 144 -20.15 -6.19 21.97
CA GLU A 144 -18.92 -5.45 22.29
C GLU A 144 -17.66 -6.21 21.86
N ASP A 145 -17.60 -7.52 22.09
CA ASP A 145 -16.50 -8.37 21.64
C ASP A 145 -16.37 -8.36 20.11
N ASN A 146 -17.49 -8.51 19.38
CA ASN A 146 -17.50 -8.43 17.92
C ASN A 146 -17.04 -7.05 17.42
N ILE A 147 -17.46 -5.96 18.08
CA ILE A 147 -17.03 -4.60 17.75
C ILE A 147 -15.51 -4.48 17.92
N ASN A 148 -14.94 -5.03 18.99
CA ASN A 148 -13.50 -4.99 19.25
C ASN A 148 -12.72 -5.82 18.23
N GLU A 149 -13.23 -6.98 17.82
CA GLU A 149 -12.62 -7.80 16.77
C GLU A 149 -12.63 -7.10 15.41
N ILE A 150 -13.75 -6.47 15.05
CA ILE A 150 -13.87 -5.66 13.82
C ILE A 150 -12.89 -4.49 13.84
N LYS A 151 -12.77 -3.78 14.96
CA LYS A 151 -11.81 -2.67 15.13
C LYS A 151 -10.37 -3.15 14.92
N SER A 152 -9.97 -4.24 15.56
CA SER A 152 -8.62 -4.81 15.40
C SER A 152 -8.35 -5.23 13.95
N SER A 153 -9.36 -5.80 13.28
CA SER A 153 -9.26 -6.18 11.86
C SER A 153 -9.11 -4.97 10.95
N PHE A 154 -9.85 -3.89 11.24
CA PHE A 154 -9.74 -2.62 10.51
C PHE A 154 -8.36 -1.96 10.70
N GLU A 155 -7.82 -1.96 11.93
CA GLU A 155 -6.47 -1.45 12.20
C GLU A 155 -5.38 -2.20 11.42
N LYS A 156 -5.50 -3.53 11.32
CA LYS A 156 -4.60 -4.35 10.49
C LYS A 156 -4.71 -3.99 9.01
N LEU A 157 -5.93 -3.87 8.50
CA LEU A 157 -6.17 -3.50 7.11
C LEU A 157 -5.65 -2.10 6.77
N ASP A 158 -5.80 -1.13 7.68
CA ASP A 158 -5.25 0.22 7.52
C ASP A 158 -3.71 0.21 7.50
N ALA A 159 -3.08 -0.61 8.35
CA ALA A 159 -1.63 -0.80 8.33
C ALA A 159 -1.15 -1.41 7.00
N ASP A 160 -1.82 -2.47 6.51
CA ASP A 160 -1.51 -3.09 5.22
C ASP A 160 -1.70 -2.12 4.05
N TYR A 161 -2.78 -1.32 4.08
CA TYR A 161 -3.03 -0.29 3.09
C TYR A 161 -1.91 0.76 3.05
N ARG A 162 -1.42 1.21 4.21
CA ARG A 162 -0.27 2.15 4.27
C ARG A 162 1.00 1.54 3.69
N VAL A 163 1.29 0.27 3.96
CA VAL A 163 2.45 -0.43 3.40
C VAL A 163 2.35 -0.51 1.88
N LEU A 164 1.18 -0.89 1.35
CA LEU A 164 0.94 -0.93 -0.09
C LEU A 164 1.06 0.47 -0.73
N GLN A 165 0.58 1.51 -0.05
CA GLN A 165 0.70 2.88 -0.50
C GLN A 165 2.18 3.31 -0.62
N CYS A 166 3.00 3.02 0.38
CA CYS A 166 4.45 3.26 0.31
C CYS A 166 5.10 2.50 -0.86
N LYS A 167 4.71 1.23 -1.07
CA LYS A 167 5.24 0.42 -2.17
C LYS A 167 4.87 0.98 -3.55
N ASN A 168 3.65 1.51 -3.69
CA ASN A 168 3.24 2.19 -4.93
C ASN A 168 4.09 3.45 -5.17
N SER A 169 4.34 4.27 -4.16
CA SER A 169 5.22 5.44 -4.32
C SER A 169 6.65 5.07 -4.72
N GLU A 170 7.20 3.98 -4.17
CA GLU A 170 8.51 3.47 -4.60
C GLU A 170 8.53 3.05 -6.07
N LEU A 171 7.49 2.33 -6.52
CA LEU A 171 7.37 1.90 -7.91
C LEU A 171 7.17 3.07 -8.88
N GLU A 172 6.42 4.10 -8.48
CA GLU A 172 6.28 5.34 -9.25
C GLU A 172 7.63 6.02 -9.49
N LEU A 173 8.45 6.14 -8.43
CA LEU A 173 9.81 6.68 -8.55
C LEU A 173 10.73 5.81 -9.43
N GLU A 174 10.60 4.48 -9.36
CA GLU A 174 11.35 3.56 -10.22
C GLU A 174 10.96 3.74 -11.69
N ILE A 175 9.67 3.89 -11.98
CA ILE A 175 9.17 4.17 -13.33
C ILE A 175 9.74 5.49 -13.86
N GLU A 176 9.73 6.56 -13.05
CA GLU A 176 10.30 7.85 -13.45
C GLU A 176 11.80 7.76 -13.77
N ASN A 177 12.56 7.03 -12.94
CA ASN A 177 13.99 6.79 -13.16
C ASN A 177 14.24 6.02 -14.47
N LEU A 178 13.48 4.95 -14.72
CA LEU A 178 13.59 4.18 -15.95
C LEU A 178 13.22 5.02 -17.18
N GLN A 179 12.21 5.89 -17.08
CA GLN A 179 11.86 6.82 -18.16
C GLN A 179 13.00 7.80 -18.46
N CYS A 180 13.66 8.34 -17.43
CA CYS A 180 14.83 9.20 -17.59
C CYS A 180 15.98 8.45 -18.28
N GLU A 181 16.22 7.20 -17.90
CA GLU A 181 17.29 6.38 -18.49
C GLU A 181 16.98 6.04 -19.95
N VAL A 182 15.74 5.70 -20.28
CA VAL A 182 15.30 5.48 -21.67
C VAL A 182 15.50 6.74 -22.51
N LYS A 183 15.18 7.92 -21.98
CA LYS A 183 15.41 9.20 -22.67
C LYS A 183 16.91 9.41 -22.94
N ARG A 184 17.76 9.22 -21.94
CA ARG A 184 19.22 9.33 -22.05
C ARG A 184 19.80 8.37 -23.10
N LEU A 185 19.34 7.12 -23.09
CA LEU A 185 19.79 6.11 -24.06
C LEU A 185 19.34 6.46 -25.48
N ARG A 186 18.13 6.99 -25.67
CA ARG A 186 17.67 7.47 -26.99
C ARG A 186 18.54 8.60 -27.51
N GLU A 187 18.86 9.58 -26.68
CA GLU A 187 19.78 10.69 -27.04
C GLU A 187 21.16 10.15 -27.44
N LYS A 188 21.69 9.19 -26.68
CA LYS A 188 22.97 8.53 -27.02
C LYS A 188 22.91 7.81 -28.37
N CYS A 189 21.84 7.08 -28.66
CA CYS A 189 21.66 6.42 -29.95
C CYS A 189 21.64 7.43 -31.10
N VAL A 190 20.93 8.56 -30.94
CA VAL A 190 20.89 9.62 -31.97
C VAL A 190 22.28 10.16 -32.26
N LEU A 191 23.09 10.42 -31.23
CA LEU A 191 24.47 10.87 -31.41
C LEU A 191 25.32 9.84 -32.16
N GLN A 192 25.20 8.55 -31.80
CA GLN A 192 25.91 7.48 -32.50
C GLN A 192 25.49 7.35 -33.97
N TYR A 193 24.20 7.53 -34.28
CA TYR A 193 23.74 7.56 -35.67
C TYR A 193 24.36 8.72 -36.46
N HIS A 194 24.47 9.91 -35.85
CA HIS A 194 25.14 11.05 -36.46
C HIS A 194 26.63 10.78 -36.72
N GLU A 195 27.35 10.22 -35.75
CA GLU A 195 28.77 9.86 -35.92
C GLU A 195 28.98 8.86 -37.07
N ILE A 196 28.11 7.86 -37.18
CA ILE A 196 28.14 6.87 -38.27
C ILE A 196 27.86 7.53 -39.61
N ASP A 197 26.86 8.41 -39.70
CA ASP A 197 26.53 9.15 -40.93
C ASP A 197 27.70 10.04 -41.40
N GLU A 198 28.35 10.76 -40.48
CA GLU A 198 29.55 11.54 -40.78
C GLU A 198 30.72 10.66 -41.25
N SER A 199 30.94 9.53 -40.59
CA SER A 199 31.97 8.57 -40.99
C SER A 199 31.72 8.01 -42.39
N ASN A 200 30.46 7.68 -42.71
CA ASN A 200 30.07 7.19 -44.03
C ASN A 200 30.31 8.25 -45.12
N LYS A 201 29.91 9.50 -44.88
CA LYS A 201 30.18 10.62 -45.80
C LYS A 201 31.67 10.80 -46.08
N LEU A 202 32.51 10.69 -45.05
CA LEU A 202 33.95 10.77 -45.20
C LEU A 202 34.50 9.59 -46.01
N ASN A 203 33.99 8.38 -45.77
CA ASN A 203 34.40 7.18 -46.49
C ASN A 203 34.02 7.24 -47.98
N ASP A 204 32.83 7.76 -48.30
CA ASP A 204 32.40 7.98 -49.67
C ASP A 204 33.30 8.99 -50.39
N LYS A 205 33.69 10.08 -49.71
CA LYS A 205 34.66 11.04 -50.24
C LYS A 205 36.02 10.39 -50.51
N LEU A 206 36.54 9.64 -49.53
CA LEU A 206 37.82 8.94 -49.68
C LEU A 206 37.79 7.93 -50.84
N LYS A 207 36.67 7.23 -51.01
CA LYS A 207 36.46 6.32 -52.14
C LYS A 207 36.49 7.05 -53.49
N GLY A 208 35.93 8.26 -53.55
CA GLY A 208 36.08 9.17 -54.69
C GLY A 208 37.54 9.52 -54.97
N ASP A 209 38.24 10.01 -53.96
CA ASP A 209 39.66 10.39 -54.06
C ASP A 209 40.55 9.22 -54.52
N ILE A 210 40.29 8.00 -54.03
CA ILE A 210 41.00 6.78 -54.45
C ILE A 210 40.77 6.48 -55.94
N ASN A 211 39.53 6.62 -56.43
CA ASN A 211 39.22 6.40 -57.84
C ASN A 211 39.94 7.43 -58.72
N ASP A 212 39.96 8.70 -58.31
CA ASP A 212 40.66 9.77 -59.04
C ASP A 212 42.17 9.51 -59.11
N LEU A 213 42.78 9.11 -57.99
CA LEU A 213 44.19 8.70 -57.95
C LEU A 213 44.47 7.49 -58.85
N HIS A 214 43.55 6.51 -58.89
CA HIS A 214 43.68 5.36 -59.77
C HIS A 214 43.67 5.78 -61.25
N HIS A 215 42.78 6.70 -61.63
CA HIS A 215 42.76 7.26 -62.98
C HIS A 215 44.07 7.98 -63.33
N LEU A 216 44.59 8.82 -62.43
CA LEU A 216 45.87 9.51 -62.62
C LEU A 216 47.04 8.53 -62.78
N PHE A 217 47.06 7.44 -62.01
CA PHE A 217 48.08 6.40 -62.13
C PHE A 217 48.05 5.72 -63.50
N ILE A 218 46.85 5.35 -63.98
CA ILE A 218 46.69 4.78 -65.33
C ILE A 218 47.18 5.75 -66.41
N GLU A 219 46.86 7.05 -66.29
CA GLU A 219 47.34 8.07 -67.23
C GLU A 219 48.86 8.21 -67.20
N GLN A 220 49.48 8.21 -66.03
CA GLN A 220 50.92 8.24 -65.88
C GLN A 220 51.59 7.02 -66.55
N GLU A 221 51.06 5.82 -66.33
CA GLU A 221 51.57 4.61 -66.98
C GLU A 221 51.47 4.68 -68.52
N ARG A 222 50.35 5.20 -69.04
CA ARG A 222 50.17 5.42 -70.49
C ARG A 222 51.23 6.39 -71.03
N PHE A 223 51.51 7.48 -70.31
CA PHE A 223 52.51 8.46 -70.69
C PHE A 223 53.93 7.85 -70.70
N LEU A 224 54.29 7.11 -69.65
CA LEU A 224 55.60 6.43 -69.56
C LEU A 224 55.79 5.39 -70.67
N LYS A 225 54.74 4.62 -71.01
CA LYS A 225 54.78 3.67 -72.15
C LYS A 225 55.06 4.39 -73.48
N LYS A 226 54.42 5.53 -73.74
CA LYS A 226 54.67 6.34 -74.95
C LYS A 226 56.12 6.85 -75.01
N LYS A 227 56.67 7.37 -73.90
CA LYS A 227 58.06 7.85 -73.86
C LYS A 227 59.08 6.73 -74.11
N ASN A 228 58.91 5.59 -73.47
CA ASN A 228 59.84 4.45 -73.61
C ASN A 228 59.83 3.81 -75.00
N GLN A 229 58.71 3.88 -75.74
CA GLN A 229 58.62 3.41 -77.13
C GLN A 229 59.36 4.32 -78.11
N GLN A 230 59.47 5.62 -77.82
CA GLN A 230 60.17 6.58 -78.70
C GLN A 230 61.70 6.57 -78.51
N GLU A 231 62.19 6.25 -77.30
CA GLU A 231 63.62 6.35 -76.98
C GLU A 231 64.42 5.07 -77.27
N ASN A 232 63.79 3.90 -77.29
CA ASN A 232 64.48 2.62 -77.42
C ASN A 232 64.27 1.98 -78.81
N GLY A 233 65.35 1.80 -79.56
CA GLY A 233 65.32 1.21 -80.90
C GLY A 233 65.26 -0.33 -80.89
N MET A 234 64.87 -0.94 -82.01
CA MET A 234 65.11 -2.36 -82.25
C MET A 234 66.59 -2.56 -82.58
N HIS A 235 67.27 -3.45 -81.87
CA HIS A 235 68.67 -3.76 -82.13
C HIS A 235 68.79 -5.00 -83.04
N GLN A 236 69.74 -4.97 -83.99
CA GLN A 236 70.15 -6.15 -84.76
C GLN A 236 71.06 -7.06 -83.91
N ALA A 237 70.55 -7.48 -82.75
CA ALA A 237 71.22 -8.43 -81.86
C ALA A 237 70.17 -9.24 -81.10
N SER A 238 70.51 -10.50 -80.80
CA SER A 238 69.71 -11.40 -79.99
C SER A 238 70.33 -11.55 -78.62
N CYS A 239 69.50 -11.64 -77.58
CA CYS A 239 69.98 -11.84 -76.23
C CYS A 239 70.58 -13.25 -76.08
N ASN A 240 71.82 -13.37 -75.61
CA ASN A 240 72.47 -14.67 -75.41
C ASN A 240 71.83 -15.53 -74.30
N VAL A 241 70.99 -14.95 -73.45
CA VAL A 241 70.32 -15.66 -72.35
C VAL A 241 68.94 -16.16 -72.78
N CYS A 242 68.08 -15.27 -73.29
CA CYS A 242 66.70 -15.63 -73.65
C CYS A 242 66.47 -15.86 -75.15
N THR A 243 67.52 -15.77 -75.97
CA THR A 243 67.55 -15.93 -77.44
C THR A 243 66.62 -15.02 -78.25
N LYS A 244 65.81 -14.19 -77.59
CA LYS A 244 64.94 -13.19 -78.23
C LYS A 244 65.75 -12.01 -78.78
N ARG A 245 65.30 -11.46 -79.90
CA ARG A 245 65.81 -10.20 -80.45
C ARG A 245 65.65 -9.07 -79.44
N ILE A 246 66.71 -8.27 -79.26
CA ILE A 246 66.75 -7.22 -78.24
C ILE A 246 65.94 -6.01 -78.72
N VAL A 247 64.85 -5.73 -78.01
CA VAL A 247 64.03 -4.52 -78.14
C VAL A 247 64.13 -3.79 -76.81
N GLY A 248 64.39 -2.48 -76.83
CA GLY A 248 64.68 -1.76 -75.59
C GLY A 248 66.17 -1.42 -75.47
N VAL A 249 66.69 -1.42 -74.24
CA VAL A 249 68.12 -1.22 -73.98
C VAL A 249 68.87 -2.52 -74.22
N ARG A 250 69.89 -2.47 -75.08
CA ARG A 250 70.88 -3.54 -75.29
C ARG A 250 72.05 -3.37 -74.32
N TYR A 251 72.38 -4.43 -73.60
CA TYR A 251 73.56 -4.50 -72.74
C TYR A 251 74.61 -5.39 -73.40
N LYS A 252 75.64 -4.77 -74.00
CA LYS A 252 76.78 -5.50 -74.60
C LYS A 252 77.86 -5.70 -73.55
N CYS A 253 78.34 -6.92 -73.35
CA CYS A 253 79.52 -7.16 -72.53
C CYS A 253 80.73 -6.47 -73.16
N GLY A 254 81.43 -5.65 -72.39
CA GLY A 254 82.62 -4.94 -72.87
C GLY A 254 83.83 -5.85 -73.08
N HIS A 255 83.91 -7.00 -72.40
CA HIS A 255 85.08 -7.89 -72.41
C HIS A 255 84.86 -9.21 -73.17
N CYS A 256 83.65 -9.49 -73.64
CA CYS A 256 83.36 -10.69 -74.43
C CYS A 256 83.05 -10.36 -75.87
N ASP A 257 83.48 -11.24 -76.76
CA ASP A 257 82.96 -11.30 -78.12
C ASP A 257 81.50 -11.78 -78.10
N ASN A 258 80.65 -11.17 -78.94
CA ASN A 258 79.26 -11.58 -79.20
C ASN A 258 78.36 -11.84 -77.98
N PHE A 259 78.60 -11.19 -76.83
CA PHE A 259 77.74 -11.35 -75.66
C PHE A 259 76.89 -10.10 -75.39
N ASP A 260 75.59 -10.24 -75.61
CA ASP A 260 74.56 -9.22 -75.51
C ASP A 260 73.36 -9.73 -74.74
N ILE A 261 72.84 -8.91 -73.83
CA ILE A 261 71.64 -9.22 -73.07
C ILE A 261 70.61 -8.11 -73.17
N CYS A 262 69.33 -8.49 -73.14
CA CYS A 262 68.23 -7.53 -73.06
C CYS A 262 68.03 -7.06 -71.61
N SER A 263 67.24 -6.00 -71.42
CA SER A 263 66.97 -5.46 -70.09
C SER A 263 66.34 -6.47 -69.13
N ASN A 264 65.52 -7.41 -69.63
CA ASN A 264 64.91 -8.45 -68.80
C ASN A 264 65.92 -9.51 -68.32
N CYS A 265 67.03 -9.68 -69.05
CA CYS A 265 68.11 -10.59 -68.71
C CYS A 265 69.28 -9.88 -68.03
N GLU A 266 69.17 -8.58 -67.72
CA GLU A 266 70.26 -7.80 -67.13
C GLU A 266 70.77 -8.38 -65.79
N THR A 267 69.92 -9.08 -65.05
CA THR A 267 70.26 -9.74 -63.79
C THR A 267 70.83 -11.15 -63.97
N SER A 268 70.98 -11.63 -65.21
CA SER A 268 71.59 -12.93 -65.49
C SER A 268 73.04 -12.95 -64.99
N ASN A 269 73.43 -14.06 -64.37
CA ASN A 269 74.75 -14.24 -63.80
C ASN A 269 75.74 -14.64 -64.91
N HIS A 270 76.15 -13.66 -65.73
CA HIS A 270 77.39 -13.74 -66.52
C HIS A 270 78.59 -13.60 -65.57
N ASP A 271 79.80 -13.47 -66.10
CA ASP A 271 80.99 -13.17 -65.30
C ASP A 271 80.81 -11.87 -64.47
N ARG A 272 81.06 -11.97 -63.16
CA ARG A 272 80.96 -10.85 -62.20
C ARG A 272 82.03 -9.78 -62.42
N ASN A 273 83.11 -10.12 -63.11
CA ASN A 273 84.19 -9.21 -63.47
C ASN A 273 83.97 -8.58 -64.86
N HIS A 274 82.83 -8.82 -65.50
CA HIS A 274 82.53 -8.20 -66.78
C HIS A 274 81.63 -6.97 -66.62
N VAL A 275 82.00 -5.89 -67.33
CA VAL A 275 81.19 -4.68 -67.37
C VAL A 275 80.32 -4.65 -68.61
N PHE A 276 79.15 -4.02 -68.49
CA PHE A 276 78.21 -3.92 -69.59
C PHE A 276 78.17 -2.49 -70.14
N ILE A 277 78.22 -2.38 -71.45
CA ILE A 277 78.00 -1.17 -72.21
C ILE A 277 76.49 -1.04 -72.43
N LYS A 278 75.88 0.06 -71.98
CA LYS A 278 74.44 0.32 -72.06
C LYS A 278 74.12 1.05 -73.36
N ILE A 279 73.60 0.35 -74.35
CA ILE A 279 73.26 0.87 -75.67
C ILE A 279 71.75 1.05 -75.76
N LYS A 280 71.28 2.31 -75.78
CA LYS A 280 69.84 2.65 -75.84
C LYS A 280 69.28 2.74 -77.28
N ARG A 281 70.14 3.02 -78.26
CA ARG A 281 69.79 3.23 -79.68
C ARG A 281 70.71 2.42 -80.58
N GLN A 282 70.27 2.10 -81.80
CA GLN A 282 71.06 1.29 -82.73
C GLN A 282 72.39 1.96 -83.11
N ILE A 283 73.45 1.17 -83.26
CA ILE A 283 74.76 1.58 -83.77
C ILE A 283 74.90 0.94 -85.16
N ILE A 284 75.17 1.72 -86.22
CA ILE A 284 75.17 1.24 -87.63
C ILE A 284 76.42 0.41 -87.97
N ASN A 285 77.49 0.51 -87.18
CA ASN A 285 78.78 -0.06 -87.55
C ASN A 285 79.00 -1.47 -86.97
N ASP A 286 78.72 -2.49 -87.79
CA ASP A 286 78.83 -3.92 -87.43
C ASP A 286 80.24 -4.38 -87.02
N ARG A 287 81.28 -3.62 -87.37
CA ARG A 287 82.67 -3.96 -87.01
C ARG A 287 82.89 -4.03 -85.49
N PHE A 288 82.11 -3.29 -84.71
CA PHE A 288 82.24 -3.21 -83.25
C PHE A 288 81.23 -4.06 -82.48
N VAL A 289 80.29 -4.67 -83.20
CA VAL A 289 79.16 -5.39 -82.61
C VAL A 289 79.61 -6.72 -82.01
N ASN A 290 80.59 -7.35 -82.66
CA ASN A 290 80.97 -8.73 -82.37
C ASN A 290 82.22 -8.89 -81.51
N ASN A 291 82.97 -7.81 -81.29
CA ASN A 291 84.25 -7.86 -80.58
C ASN A 291 84.10 -7.34 -79.14
N ALA A 292 85.00 -7.78 -78.26
CA ALA A 292 85.28 -7.10 -77.00
C ALA A 292 85.79 -5.66 -77.30
N LEU A 293 85.27 -4.68 -76.56
CA LEU A 293 85.53 -3.25 -76.78
C LEU A 293 86.30 -2.59 -75.65
N LEU A 294 86.41 -3.26 -74.49
CA LEU A 294 87.07 -2.73 -73.31
C LEU A 294 88.28 -3.61 -72.95
N PRO A 295 89.36 -3.00 -72.45
CA PRO A 295 90.48 -3.75 -71.89
C PRO A 295 90.07 -4.45 -70.60
N GLU A 296 90.89 -5.39 -70.13
CA GLU A 296 90.70 -6.01 -68.83
C GLU A 296 90.83 -4.98 -67.70
N PHE A 297 89.82 -4.89 -66.84
CA PHE A 297 89.82 -3.95 -65.73
C PHE A 297 90.39 -4.58 -64.46
N GLN A 298 91.25 -3.84 -63.77
CA GLN A 298 91.72 -4.20 -62.44
C GLN A 298 90.64 -3.85 -61.42
N PHE A 299 90.04 -4.88 -60.82
CA PHE A 299 89.03 -4.74 -59.77
C PHE A 299 89.69 -4.43 -58.43
N ILE A 300 89.14 -3.45 -57.72
CA ILE A 300 89.58 -3.11 -56.37
C ILE A 300 88.74 -3.97 -55.41
N GLU A 301 89.39 -4.89 -54.69
CA GLU A 301 88.72 -5.67 -53.64
C GLU A 301 88.26 -4.74 -52.51
N GLN A 302 86.95 -4.72 -52.24
CA GLN A 302 86.34 -3.96 -51.14
C GLN A 302 85.23 -4.79 -50.49
N ASN A 303 84.98 -4.54 -49.21
CA ASN A 303 83.86 -5.10 -48.45
C ASN A 303 82.52 -4.81 -49.16
N GLU A 304 81.69 -5.84 -49.36
CA GLU A 304 80.44 -5.77 -50.14
C GLU A 304 79.38 -4.81 -49.59
N GLN A 305 79.59 -4.26 -48.38
CA GLN A 305 78.63 -3.43 -47.66
C GLN A 305 78.69 -1.92 -48.00
N ASP A 306 79.77 -1.42 -48.62
CA ASP A 306 79.86 -0.01 -49.09
C ASP A 306 80.68 0.10 -50.40
N ILE A 307 79.99 0.02 -51.55
CA ILE A 307 80.60 0.12 -52.88
C ILE A 307 80.87 1.59 -53.22
N ASP A 308 81.99 2.14 -52.74
CA ASP A 308 82.48 3.48 -53.09
C ASP A 308 83.48 3.41 -54.27
N HIS A 309 83.10 4.00 -55.41
CA HIS A 309 83.97 4.06 -56.60
C HIS A 309 85.13 5.06 -56.47
N LYS A 310 85.16 5.87 -55.40
CA LYS A 310 86.14 6.95 -55.16
C LYS A 310 86.15 8.01 -56.29
N VAL A 311 85.03 8.14 -56.99
CA VAL A 311 84.82 9.08 -58.10
C VAL A 311 83.58 9.94 -57.83
N ILE A 312 83.61 11.18 -58.30
CA ILE A 312 82.54 12.16 -58.11
C ILE A 312 81.67 12.23 -59.37
N CYS A 313 80.35 12.29 -59.19
CA CYS A 313 79.41 12.51 -60.29
C CYS A 313 79.61 13.90 -60.91
N SER A 314 79.78 13.97 -62.23
CA SER A 314 79.97 15.22 -62.98
C SER A 314 78.74 16.14 -62.91
N VAL A 315 77.55 15.63 -62.57
CA VAL A 315 76.29 16.40 -62.53
C VAL A 315 75.94 16.86 -61.12
N CYS A 316 75.82 15.94 -60.15
CA CYS A 316 75.37 16.29 -58.80
C CYS A 316 76.52 16.53 -57.81
N HIS A 317 77.78 16.36 -58.26
CA HIS A 317 79.00 16.55 -57.48
C HIS A 317 79.10 15.71 -56.19
N LYS A 318 78.25 14.69 -56.03
CA LYS A 318 78.31 13.72 -54.93
C LYS A 318 79.21 12.53 -55.30
N LYS A 319 79.81 11.89 -54.29
CA LYS A 319 80.53 10.62 -54.47
C LYS A 319 79.60 9.56 -55.06
N ILE A 320 80.08 8.83 -56.06
CA ILE A 320 79.31 7.77 -56.72
C ILE A 320 79.40 6.51 -55.86
N ARG A 321 78.29 6.19 -55.19
CA ARG A 321 78.10 4.92 -54.47
C ARG A 321 77.16 4.00 -55.26
N GLY A 322 77.42 2.70 -55.21
CA GLY A 322 76.63 1.69 -55.94
C GLY A 322 77.01 1.60 -57.42
N VAL A 323 76.07 1.78 -58.35
CA VAL A 323 76.35 1.69 -59.79
C VAL A 323 76.94 3.01 -60.31
N ARG A 324 78.08 2.91 -60.99
CA ARG A 324 78.75 4.01 -61.70
C ARG A 324 78.48 3.91 -63.20
N TYR A 325 78.21 5.04 -63.83
CA TYR A 325 78.09 5.17 -65.28
C TYR A 325 79.20 6.06 -65.82
N LYS A 326 80.15 5.47 -66.55
CA LYS A 326 81.25 6.19 -67.22
C LYS A 326 80.89 6.44 -68.67
N CYS A 327 81.04 7.67 -69.15
CA CYS A 327 80.94 7.94 -70.58
C CYS A 327 82.10 7.27 -71.32
N GLY A 328 81.82 6.43 -72.31
CA GLY A 328 82.86 5.78 -73.11
C GLY A 328 83.59 6.73 -74.06
N HIS A 329 82.98 7.87 -74.40
CA HIS A 329 83.49 8.87 -75.35
C HIS A 329 84.11 10.10 -74.69
N CYS A 330 84.08 10.19 -73.36
CA CYS A 330 84.61 11.32 -72.62
C CYS A 330 85.44 10.83 -71.43
N ALA A 331 86.72 11.17 -71.42
CA ALA A 331 87.67 10.77 -70.38
C ALA A 331 87.21 11.09 -68.95
N LYS A 332 86.60 12.27 -68.72
CA LYS A 332 86.28 12.79 -67.38
C LYS A 332 84.78 12.87 -67.03
N PHE A 333 83.90 12.26 -67.82
CA PHE A 333 82.45 12.34 -67.57
C PHE A 333 81.91 11.07 -66.89
N GLU A 334 81.39 11.25 -65.68
CA GLU A 334 81.01 10.18 -64.75
C GLU A 334 79.65 10.51 -64.12
N MET A 335 78.77 9.53 -64.00
CA MET A 335 77.40 9.76 -63.55
C MET A 335 76.95 8.70 -62.54
N CYS A 336 76.28 9.12 -61.47
CA CYS A 336 75.66 8.22 -60.51
C CYS A 336 74.30 7.71 -61.02
N VAL A 337 73.78 6.64 -60.40
CA VAL A 337 72.48 6.05 -60.76
C VAL A 337 71.32 7.05 -60.74
N ASN A 338 71.29 7.97 -59.78
CA ASN A 338 70.21 8.97 -59.66
C ASN A 338 70.24 9.99 -60.79
N CYS A 339 71.44 10.40 -61.22
CA CYS A 339 71.59 11.30 -62.36
C CYS A 339 71.30 10.56 -63.67
N GLU A 340 71.68 9.27 -63.80
CA GLU A 340 71.33 8.50 -65.01
C GLU A 340 69.83 8.28 -65.18
N ALA A 341 69.11 8.11 -64.07
CA ALA A 341 67.66 7.94 -64.05
C ALA A 341 66.90 9.25 -64.32
N TYR A 342 67.58 10.39 -64.37
CA TYR A 342 66.93 11.68 -64.57
C TYR A 342 66.40 11.80 -66.01
N PRO A 343 65.16 12.27 -66.23
CA PRO A 343 64.48 12.18 -67.53
C PRO A 343 64.98 13.18 -68.58
N PHE A 344 65.92 14.06 -68.23
CA PHE A 344 66.53 15.04 -69.12
C PHE A 344 67.92 14.56 -69.57
N ASN A 345 68.30 14.88 -70.81
CA ASN A 345 69.62 14.53 -71.33
C ASN A 345 70.70 15.39 -70.67
N LEU A 346 71.30 14.89 -69.59
CA LEU A 346 72.35 15.54 -68.82
C LEU A 346 73.74 15.49 -69.50
N HIS A 347 73.84 14.78 -70.62
CA HIS A 347 75.04 14.65 -71.45
C HIS A 347 74.65 14.43 -72.92
N ASP A 348 75.64 14.43 -73.82
CA ASP A 348 75.41 14.15 -75.24
C ASP A 348 74.69 12.81 -75.44
N GLN A 349 73.56 12.88 -76.15
CA GLN A 349 72.68 11.75 -76.45
C GLN A 349 73.29 10.71 -77.38
N THR A 350 74.36 11.07 -78.10
CA THR A 350 75.13 10.20 -78.98
C THR A 350 76.23 9.44 -78.22
N HIS A 351 76.47 9.76 -76.95
CA HIS A 351 77.48 9.09 -76.15
C HIS A 351 76.93 7.85 -75.44
N VAL A 352 77.75 6.80 -75.40
CA VAL A 352 77.39 5.52 -74.80
C VAL A 352 78.00 5.43 -73.41
N PHE A 353 77.19 4.98 -72.44
CA PHE A 353 77.63 4.82 -71.06
C PHE A 353 77.98 3.37 -70.77
N ILE A 354 79.10 3.18 -70.08
CA ILE A 354 79.57 1.92 -69.54
C ILE A 354 79.03 1.81 -68.11
N LYS A 355 78.28 0.74 -67.83
CA LYS A 355 77.70 0.43 -66.53
C LYS A 355 78.69 -0.39 -65.70
N ILE A 356 79.25 0.25 -64.69
CA ILE A 356 80.26 -0.29 -63.81
C ILE A 356 79.63 -0.55 -62.45
N ARG A 357 79.47 -1.82 -62.07
CA ARG A 357 78.82 -2.22 -60.81
C ARG A 357 79.81 -2.35 -59.64
N ARG A 358 81.09 -2.56 -59.93
CA ARG A 358 82.16 -2.74 -58.94
C ARG A 358 83.27 -1.71 -59.14
N PRO A 359 83.97 -1.26 -58.09
CA PRO A 359 85.05 -0.30 -58.24
C PRO A 359 86.17 -0.89 -59.10
N VAL A 360 86.49 -0.21 -60.19
CA VAL A 360 87.57 -0.56 -61.12
C VAL A 360 88.52 0.62 -61.25
N GLN A 361 89.80 0.32 -61.41
CA GLN A 361 90.79 1.31 -61.79
C GLN A 361 90.78 1.48 -63.30
N ILE A 362 90.51 2.70 -63.76
CA ILE A 362 90.50 3.08 -65.17
C ILE A 362 91.42 4.29 -65.31
N ASP A 363 92.34 4.27 -66.28
CA ASP A 363 93.15 5.44 -66.57
C ASP A 363 92.27 6.60 -67.03
N SER A 364 92.35 7.72 -66.31
CA SER A 364 91.43 8.84 -66.40
C SER A 364 91.65 9.75 -67.62
N ASN A 365 92.68 9.50 -68.42
CA ASN A 365 93.06 10.35 -69.56
C ASN A 365 92.64 9.81 -70.93
N GLU A 366 92.08 8.60 -71.01
CA GLU A 366 91.71 7.98 -72.29
C GLU A 366 90.19 7.78 -72.45
N ASN A 367 89.74 7.84 -73.70
CA ASN A 367 88.39 7.43 -74.07
C ASN A 367 88.36 5.92 -74.22
N LEU A 368 87.38 5.27 -73.59
CA LEU A 368 87.28 3.81 -73.54
C LEU A 368 86.63 3.19 -74.78
N LEU A 369 85.87 3.98 -75.54
CA LEU A 369 85.19 3.53 -76.75
C LEU A 369 85.68 4.34 -77.96
N PRO A 370 85.81 3.71 -79.14
CA PRO A 370 86.10 4.42 -80.38
C PRO A 370 85.08 5.53 -80.67
N SER A 371 85.52 6.60 -81.31
CA SER A 371 84.65 7.74 -81.64
C SER A 371 83.51 7.37 -82.58
N GLU A 372 83.70 6.33 -83.39
CA GLU A 372 82.72 5.76 -84.33
C GLU A 372 81.65 4.92 -83.63
N PHE A 373 81.87 4.51 -82.37
CA PHE A 373 80.91 3.71 -81.59
C PHE A 373 79.84 4.61 -80.96
N ARG A 374 79.10 5.35 -81.79
CA ARG A 374 78.01 6.24 -81.35
C ARG A 374 76.66 5.77 -81.92
N PRO A 375 75.57 5.84 -81.15
CA PRO A 375 74.26 5.48 -81.65
C PRO A 375 73.74 6.50 -82.65
N ILE A 376 72.85 6.06 -83.55
CA ILE A 376 72.11 6.95 -84.43
C ILE A 376 71.20 7.80 -83.55
N VAL A 377 71.38 9.11 -83.63
CA VAL A 377 70.38 10.05 -83.15
C VAL A 377 69.68 10.59 -84.39
N ASN A 378 68.49 10.09 -84.66
CA ASN A 378 67.59 10.79 -85.57
C ASN A 378 67.32 12.15 -84.94
N LYS A 379 67.91 13.23 -85.49
CA LYS A 379 67.46 14.57 -85.13
C LYS A 379 65.97 14.62 -85.47
N PRO A 380 65.07 14.97 -84.54
CA PRO A 380 63.74 15.38 -84.96
C PRO A 380 63.95 16.55 -85.92
N SER A 381 63.41 16.41 -87.14
CA SER A 381 63.30 17.55 -88.04
C SER A 381 62.50 18.60 -87.29
N ILE A 382 63.10 19.75 -87.01
CA ILE A 382 62.36 20.90 -86.52
C ILE A 382 61.46 21.32 -87.67
N ILE A 383 60.17 21.01 -87.55
CA ILE A 383 59.06 21.64 -88.27
C ILE A 383 58.00 21.96 -87.23
#